data_AF-A0A928Z154-F1
#
_entry.id   AF-A0A928Z154-F1
#
_cell.length_a   1.000
_cell.length_b   1.000
_cell.length_c   1.000
_cell.angle_alpha   90.00
_cell.angle_beta   90.00
_cell.angle_gamma   90.00
#
_symmetry.space_group_name_H-M   'P 1'
#
loop_
_entity.id
_entity.type
_entity.pdbx_description
1 polymer ?
#
loop_
_entity_poly.entity_id
_entity_poly.type
_entity_poly.pdbx_seq_one_letter_code
_entity_poly.pdbx_strand_id
1 'polypeptide(L)'
;MATTYKTPGVYIEEISKFPPSIAEVATAIPVFIGYTEKVIIDGIDLAKEASDKKKVAADAQKALADSDLAKALKTAQDALKTAQTALENAKKALEATPDDQAKKDAVTNAEKAVSDAQSAVDAAQKAADDSDLGKAAKAAQDQADEAGMPIPVRITSLLEYEQSFGKTEPAQGIIVMIEETLNQSVVVDRKVTGSIQESPKHNLYYAMQAYFKNGGGPGYVVSVGTMAEAKGVISAADLQRGIEAIAKEDEVTLFVFPESQALNDADRAGVFGDALNQCGKLQDRFVIMDMQ
;
A
#
# COMPACT_ATOMS: atom_id res chain seq x y z
N MET A 1 -10.46 -12.42 24.28
CA MET A 1 -10.16 -13.17 25.53
C MET A 1 -10.63 -14.60 25.33
N ALA A 2 -9.73 -15.58 25.34
CA ALA A 2 -10.12 -16.99 25.23
C ALA A 2 -10.78 -17.44 26.54
N THR A 3 -12.04 -17.83 26.49
CA THR A 3 -12.77 -18.41 27.63
C THR A 3 -12.25 -19.82 27.88
N THR A 4 -11.45 -19.98 28.93
CA THR A 4 -11.02 -21.30 29.40
C THR A 4 -12.16 -21.91 30.23
N TYR A 5 -12.90 -22.85 29.64
CA TYR A 5 -13.96 -23.58 30.34
C TYR A 5 -13.33 -24.59 31.32
N LYS A 6 -13.58 -24.40 32.62
CA LYS A 6 -12.89 -25.13 33.70
C LYS A 6 -13.60 -26.42 34.16
N THR A 7 -14.81 -26.70 33.69
CA THR A 7 -15.57 -27.87 34.15
C THR A 7 -16.23 -28.61 32.99
N PRO A 8 -16.25 -29.96 32.98
CA PRO A 8 -17.04 -30.71 32.02
C PRO A 8 -18.53 -30.36 32.21
N GLY A 9 -19.17 -29.84 31.17
CA GLY A 9 -20.57 -29.41 31.22
C GLY A 9 -21.04 -28.83 29.88
N VAL A 10 -22.34 -28.56 29.77
CA VAL A 10 -22.92 -27.85 28.62
C VAL A 10 -22.93 -26.36 28.94
N TYR A 11 -22.29 -25.56 28.08
CA TYR A 11 -22.26 -24.11 28.19
C TYR A 11 -23.18 -23.50 27.13
N ILE A 12 -24.01 -22.55 27.53
CA ILE A 12 -24.86 -21.77 26.63
C ILE A 12 -24.34 -20.35 26.65
N GLU A 13 -23.78 -19.91 25.52
CA GLU A 13 -23.41 -18.52 25.28
C GLU A 13 -24.38 -17.92 24.26
N GLU A 14 -25.12 -16.91 24.69
CA GLU A 14 -26.05 -16.19 23.82
C GLU A 14 -25.29 -15.07 23.10
N ILE A 15 -24.62 -15.44 22.00
CA ILE A 15 -24.02 -14.47 21.10
C ILE A 15 -25.13 -14.07 20.11
N SER A 16 -25.68 -12.86 20.24
CA SER A 16 -26.59 -12.31 19.23
C SER A 16 -25.83 -12.14 17.91
N LYS A 17 -25.84 -13.19 17.10
CA LYS A 17 -25.13 -13.31 15.81
C LYS A 17 -26.01 -13.01 14.61
N PHE A 18 -27.30 -12.78 14.82
CA PHE A 18 -28.21 -12.53 13.71
C PHE A 18 -28.09 -11.05 13.29
N PRO A 19 -27.53 -10.75 12.10
CA PRO A 19 -27.74 -9.44 11.51
C PRO A 19 -29.25 -9.18 11.34
N PRO A 20 -29.70 -7.92 11.32
CA PRO A 20 -31.08 -7.62 10.95
C PRO A 20 -31.40 -8.33 9.62
N SER A 21 -32.51 -9.07 9.58
CA SER A 21 -32.90 -9.84 8.41
C SER A 21 -33.38 -8.88 7.32
N ILE A 22 -32.44 -8.41 6.50
CA ILE A 22 -32.68 -7.64 5.29
C ILE A 22 -32.51 -8.62 4.13
N ALA A 23 -33.48 -8.67 3.22
CA ALA A 23 -33.42 -9.55 2.06
C ALA A 23 -32.18 -9.18 1.22
N GLU A 24 -31.32 -10.17 0.98
CA GLU A 24 -30.10 -10.00 0.19
C GLU A 24 -30.47 -9.67 -1.25
N VAL A 25 -30.07 -8.48 -1.72
CA VAL A 25 -30.19 -8.10 -3.13
C VAL A 25 -28.88 -8.52 -3.79
N ALA A 26 -28.91 -9.65 -4.50
CA ALA A 26 -27.73 -10.31 -5.07
C ALA A 26 -26.99 -9.53 -6.18
N THR A 27 -27.35 -8.28 -6.45
CA THR A 27 -26.82 -7.51 -7.59
C THR A 27 -25.70 -6.55 -7.22
N ALA A 28 -25.27 -6.51 -5.95
CA ALA A 28 -24.21 -5.62 -5.49
C ALA A 28 -23.21 -6.37 -4.61
N ILE A 29 -22.13 -6.87 -5.21
CA ILE A 29 -21.00 -7.47 -4.48
C ILE A 29 -19.90 -6.42 -4.36
N PRO A 30 -19.73 -5.80 -3.17
CA PRO A 30 -18.71 -4.78 -2.98
C PRO A 30 -17.33 -5.38 -2.78
N VAL A 31 -16.31 -4.65 -3.22
CA VAL A 31 -14.95 -4.78 -2.74
C VAL A 31 -14.61 -3.60 -1.83
N PHE A 32 -14.10 -3.91 -0.64
CA PHE A 32 -13.52 -2.94 0.28
C PHE A 32 -12.00 -3.04 0.21
N ILE A 33 -11.35 -1.92 -0.13
CA ILE A 33 -9.90 -1.84 -0.27
C ILE A 33 -9.34 -0.95 0.83
N GLY A 34 -8.39 -1.47 1.61
CA GLY A 34 -7.78 -0.71 2.72
C GLY A 34 -6.80 -1.54 3.54
N TYR A 35 -6.30 -0.94 4.63
CA TYR A 35 -5.37 -1.58 5.55
C TYR A 35 -6.09 -2.40 6.62
N THR A 36 -5.47 -3.51 7.01
CA THR A 36 -6.03 -4.45 8.00
C THR A 36 -5.06 -4.68 9.16
N GLU A 37 -5.52 -5.23 10.27
CA GLU A 37 -4.62 -5.56 11.40
C GLU A 37 -3.63 -6.66 11.00
N LYS A 38 -4.11 -7.65 10.25
CA LYS A 38 -3.37 -8.85 9.84
C LYS A 38 -3.96 -9.39 8.55
N VAL A 39 -3.29 -10.36 7.92
CA VAL A 39 -3.83 -11.07 6.75
C VAL A 39 -3.55 -12.56 6.91
N ILE A 40 -4.47 -13.28 7.55
CA ILE A 40 -4.37 -14.72 7.78
C ILE A 40 -5.39 -15.45 6.91
N ILE A 41 -4.94 -16.17 5.89
CA ILE A 41 -5.80 -16.93 4.97
C ILE A 41 -5.35 -18.38 5.00
N ASP A 42 -6.29 -19.32 5.24
CA ASP A 42 -6.00 -20.75 5.39
C ASP A 42 -4.89 -21.07 6.41
N GLY A 43 -4.76 -20.23 7.45
CA GLY A 43 -3.73 -20.35 8.48
C GLY A 43 -2.35 -19.80 8.08
N ILE A 44 -2.22 -19.20 6.90
CA ILE A 44 -1.01 -18.57 6.38
C ILE A 44 -1.08 -17.07 6.61
N ASP A 45 -0.06 -16.50 7.27
CA ASP A 45 0.10 -15.06 7.42
C ASP A 45 0.77 -14.46 6.17
N LEU A 46 -0.05 -13.97 5.25
CA LEU A 46 0.40 -13.45 3.95
C LEU A 46 1.20 -12.17 4.10
N ALA A 47 0.91 -11.34 5.11
CA ALA A 47 1.70 -10.14 5.39
C ALA A 47 3.11 -10.51 5.85
N LYS A 48 3.23 -11.54 6.68
CA LYS A 48 4.52 -12.09 7.08
C LYS A 48 5.28 -12.71 5.92
N GLU A 49 4.63 -13.49 5.06
CA GLU A 49 5.30 -14.05 3.88
C GLU A 49 5.82 -12.97 2.91
N ALA A 50 5.02 -11.91 2.68
CA ALA A 50 5.42 -10.79 1.85
C ALA A 50 6.61 -10.03 2.44
N SER A 51 6.62 -9.78 3.76
CA SER A 51 7.73 -9.10 4.43
C SER A 51 9.00 -9.95 4.47
N ASP A 52 8.89 -11.26 4.70
CA ASP A 52 10.02 -12.20 4.64
C ASP A 52 10.66 -12.21 3.25
N LYS A 53 9.85 -12.25 2.18
CA LYS A 53 10.35 -12.19 0.79
C LYS A 53 10.96 -10.82 0.44
N LYS A 54 10.35 -9.71 0.85
CA LYS A 54 10.94 -8.36 0.71
C LYS A 54 12.31 -8.26 1.38
N LYS A 55 12.46 -8.88 2.56
CA LYS A 55 13.75 -8.92 3.25
C LYS A 55 14.79 -9.73 2.48
N VAL A 56 14.43 -10.90 1.94
CA VAL A 56 15.34 -11.70 1.09
C VAL A 56 15.76 -10.91 -0.15
N ALA A 57 14.83 -10.21 -0.81
CA ALA A 57 15.13 -9.35 -1.95
C ALA A 57 16.09 -8.20 -1.58
N ALA A 58 15.85 -7.53 -0.45
CA ALA A 58 16.72 -6.46 0.04
C ALA A 58 18.14 -6.98 0.38
N ASP A 59 18.25 -8.14 1.03
CA ASP A 59 19.52 -8.77 1.37
C ASP A 59 20.29 -9.18 0.09
N ALA A 60 19.61 -9.72 -0.92
CA ALA A 60 20.21 -10.07 -2.21
C ALA A 60 20.66 -8.83 -3.01
N GLN A 61 19.83 -7.78 -3.04
CA GLN A 61 20.17 -6.51 -3.71
C GLN A 61 21.38 -5.84 -3.04
N LYS A 62 21.46 -5.90 -1.71
CA LYS A 62 22.62 -5.39 -0.96
C LYS A 62 23.89 -6.18 -1.30
N ALA A 63 23.81 -7.51 -1.35
CA ALA A 63 24.96 -8.34 -1.73
C ALA A 63 25.44 -8.03 -3.16
N LEU A 64 24.51 -7.78 -4.09
CA LEU A 64 24.85 -7.33 -5.45
C LEU A 64 25.51 -5.94 -5.42
N ALA A 65 25.01 -4.99 -4.63
CA ALA A 65 25.56 -3.65 -4.51
C ALA A 65 26.99 -3.62 -3.92
N ASP A 66 27.32 -4.58 -3.04
CA ASP A 66 28.65 -4.70 -2.44
C ASP A 66 29.67 -5.41 -3.37
N SER A 67 29.21 -5.99 -4.48
CA SER A 67 30.04 -6.72 -5.44
C SER A 67 31.01 -5.82 -6.21
N ASP A 68 32.11 -6.39 -6.69
CA ASP A 68 33.08 -5.67 -7.52
C ASP A 68 32.49 -5.25 -8.89
N LEU A 69 31.50 -6.00 -9.39
CA LEU A 69 30.73 -5.65 -10.58
C LEU A 69 29.90 -4.37 -10.35
N ALA A 70 29.27 -4.23 -9.19
CA ALA A 70 28.53 -3.00 -8.85
C ALA A 70 29.45 -1.79 -8.67
N LYS A 71 30.65 -1.98 -8.12
CA LYS A 71 31.67 -0.92 -8.05
C LYS A 71 32.15 -0.50 -9.45
N ALA A 72 32.31 -1.46 -10.36
CA ALA A 72 32.67 -1.20 -11.75
C ALA A 72 31.57 -0.41 -12.49
N LEU A 73 30.31 -0.81 -12.31
CA LEU A 73 29.14 -0.10 -12.83
C LEU A 73 29.09 1.35 -12.31
N LYS A 74 29.27 1.55 -11.00
CA LYS A 74 29.32 2.89 -10.42
C LYS A 74 30.44 3.75 -11.01
N THR A 75 31.63 3.17 -11.19
CA THR A 75 32.77 3.85 -11.82
C THR A 75 32.44 4.26 -13.27
N ALA A 76 31.78 3.39 -14.03
CA ALA A 76 31.32 3.71 -15.39
C ALA A 76 30.26 4.82 -15.40
N GLN A 77 29.31 4.80 -14.46
CA GLN A 77 28.29 5.85 -14.29
C GLN A 77 28.91 7.20 -13.91
N ASP A 78 29.91 7.21 -13.03
CA ASP A 78 30.64 8.42 -12.66
C ASP A 78 31.40 8.99 -13.87
N ALA A 79 32.03 8.13 -14.69
CA ALA A 79 32.69 8.54 -15.92
C ALA A 79 31.70 9.13 -16.96
N LEU A 80 30.51 8.52 -17.11
CA LEU A 80 29.45 9.05 -17.96
C LEU A 80 29.00 10.44 -17.50
N LYS A 81 28.80 10.64 -16.19
CA LYS A 81 28.45 11.94 -15.62
C LYS A 81 29.54 13.00 -15.89
N THR A 82 30.81 12.63 -15.77
CA THR A 82 31.93 13.52 -16.14
C THR A 82 31.90 13.87 -17.63
N ALA A 83 31.68 12.90 -18.52
CA ALA A 83 31.59 13.12 -19.96
C ALA A 83 30.40 14.03 -20.34
N GLN A 84 29.24 13.83 -19.71
CA GLN A 84 28.06 14.68 -19.89
C GLN A 84 28.33 16.13 -19.45
N THR A 85 29.01 16.31 -18.33
CA THR A 85 29.42 17.64 -17.85
C THR A 85 30.40 18.31 -18.82
N ALA A 86 31.34 17.55 -19.38
CA ALA A 86 32.26 18.06 -20.40
C ALA A 86 31.54 18.47 -21.69
N LEU A 87 30.54 17.69 -22.12
CA LEU A 87 29.70 18.01 -23.28
C LEU A 87 28.89 19.30 -23.06
N GLU A 88 28.26 19.44 -21.90
CA GLU A 88 27.53 20.66 -21.50
C GLU A 88 28.45 21.89 -21.56
N ASN A 89 29.67 21.79 -21.03
CA ASN A 89 30.64 22.88 -21.04
C ASN A 89 31.15 23.19 -22.46
N ALA A 90 31.41 22.17 -23.28
CA ALA A 90 31.85 22.35 -24.66
C ALA A 90 30.77 23.03 -25.52
N LYS A 91 29.50 22.65 -25.33
CA LYS A 91 28.34 23.28 -26.00
C LYS A 91 28.22 24.75 -25.63
N LYS A 92 28.29 25.10 -24.33
CA LYS A 92 28.29 26.50 -23.85
C LYS A 92 29.45 27.31 -24.44
N ALA A 93 30.64 26.71 -24.55
CA ALA A 93 31.78 27.39 -25.13
C ALA A 93 31.58 27.69 -26.63
N LEU A 94 31.00 26.75 -27.38
CA LEU A 94 30.68 26.90 -28.80
C LEU A 94 29.59 27.96 -29.04
N GLU A 95 28.57 28.04 -28.18
CA GLU A 95 27.53 29.08 -28.24
C GLU A 95 28.12 30.50 -28.17
N ALA A 96 29.18 30.69 -27.38
CA ALA A 96 29.85 31.99 -27.24
C ALA A 96 30.62 32.42 -28.51
N THR A 97 31.09 31.47 -29.33
CA THR A 97 31.77 31.75 -30.62
C THR A 97 31.43 30.64 -31.64
N PRO A 98 30.32 30.76 -32.37
CA PRO A 98 29.77 29.66 -33.18
C PRO A 98 30.64 29.18 -34.34
N ASP A 99 31.53 30.03 -34.85
CA ASP A 99 32.39 29.72 -36.00
C ASP A 99 33.76 29.13 -35.61
N ASP A 100 34.06 29.01 -34.31
CA ASP A 100 35.33 28.49 -33.82
C ASP A 100 35.42 26.96 -34.04
N GLN A 101 36.25 26.57 -35.00
CA GLN A 101 36.44 25.16 -35.37
C GLN A 101 36.98 24.32 -34.20
N ALA A 102 37.86 24.88 -33.36
CA ALA A 102 38.41 24.15 -32.22
C ALA A 102 37.30 23.79 -31.20
N LYS A 103 36.28 24.65 -31.08
CA LYS A 103 35.12 24.40 -30.21
C LYS A 103 34.14 23.40 -30.83
N LYS A 104 33.96 23.40 -32.16
CA LYS A 104 33.20 22.35 -32.87
C LYS A 104 33.83 20.97 -32.70
N ASP A 105 35.16 20.90 -32.81
CA ASP A 105 35.92 19.67 -32.59
C ASP A 105 35.83 19.22 -31.12
N ALA A 106 35.85 20.16 -30.17
CA ALA A 106 35.67 19.87 -28.75
C ALA A 106 34.29 19.28 -28.43
N VAL A 107 33.21 19.80 -29.03
CA VAL A 107 31.85 19.23 -28.89
C VAL A 107 31.82 17.81 -29.47
N THR A 108 32.34 17.61 -30.67
CA THR A 108 32.36 16.28 -31.32
C THR A 108 33.12 15.25 -30.47
N ASN A 109 34.27 15.63 -29.92
CA ASN A 109 35.06 14.77 -29.03
C ASN A 109 34.32 14.47 -27.71
N ALA A 110 33.60 15.44 -27.15
CA ALA A 110 32.80 15.24 -25.95
C ALA A 110 31.58 14.35 -26.20
N GLU A 111 30.92 14.47 -27.35
CA GLU A 111 29.82 13.57 -27.76
C GLU A 111 30.31 12.14 -27.93
N LYS A 112 31.47 11.96 -28.57
CA LYS A 112 32.11 10.65 -28.66
C LYS A 112 32.44 10.08 -27.27
N ALA A 113 32.98 10.89 -26.36
CA ALA A 113 33.27 10.47 -24.98
C ALA A 113 32.01 10.05 -24.21
N VAL A 114 30.89 10.75 -24.40
CA VAL A 114 29.59 10.35 -23.82
C VAL A 114 29.12 9.01 -24.39
N SER A 115 29.22 8.81 -25.70
CA SER A 115 28.85 7.54 -26.35
C SER A 115 29.71 6.37 -25.87
N ASP A 116 31.02 6.57 -25.76
CA ASP A 116 31.96 5.55 -25.27
C ASP A 116 31.69 5.22 -23.79
N ALA A 117 31.44 6.24 -22.95
CA ALA A 117 31.13 6.05 -21.55
C ALA A 117 29.76 5.36 -21.33
N GLN A 118 28.74 5.69 -22.13
CA GLN A 118 27.45 5.02 -22.08
C GLN A 118 27.59 3.53 -22.46
N SER A 119 28.36 3.22 -23.49
CA SER A 119 28.63 1.83 -23.89
C SER A 119 29.30 1.03 -22.77
N ALA A 120 30.18 1.67 -21.99
CA ALA A 120 30.81 1.05 -20.82
C ALA A 120 29.81 0.83 -19.66
N VAL A 121 28.87 1.76 -19.44
CA VAL A 121 27.77 1.58 -18.47
C VAL A 121 26.91 0.39 -18.88
N ASP A 122 26.50 0.30 -20.14
CA ASP A 122 25.63 -0.77 -20.64
C ASP A 122 26.31 -2.14 -20.50
N ALA A 123 27.60 -2.23 -20.82
CA ALA A 123 28.39 -3.45 -20.65
C ALA A 123 28.54 -3.86 -19.17
N ALA A 124 28.80 -2.90 -18.28
CA ALA A 124 28.93 -3.16 -16.85
C ALA A 124 27.58 -3.56 -16.21
N GLN A 125 26.49 -2.92 -16.62
CA GLN A 125 25.14 -3.26 -16.17
C GLN A 125 24.76 -4.67 -16.61
N LYS A 126 24.98 -5.00 -17.89
CA LYS A 126 24.72 -6.33 -18.43
C LYS A 126 25.54 -7.40 -17.69
N ALA A 127 26.81 -7.12 -17.38
CA ALA A 127 27.65 -8.04 -16.62
C ALA A 127 27.16 -8.25 -15.18
N ALA A 128 26.65 -7.19 -14.53
CA ALA A 128 26.03 -7.29 -13.22
C ALA A 128 24.74 -8.12 -13.27
N ASP A 129 23.86 -7.85 -14.25
CA ASP A 129 22.58 -8.53 -14.42
C ASP A 129 22.74 -10.01 -14.77
N ASP A 130 23.69 -10.35 -15.65
CA ASP A 130 23.95 -11.73 -16.09
C ASP A 130 24.68 -12.58 -15.03
N SER A 131 25.25 -11.95 -14.00
CA SER A 131 25.93 -12.64 -12.91
C SER A 131 24.97 -13.51 -12.10
N ASP A 132 25.47 -14.55 -11.45
CA ASP A 132 24.64 -15.41 -10.59
C ASP A 132 23.99 -14.60 -9.46
N LEU A 133 24.71 -13.61 -8.92
CA LEU A 133 24.18 -12.67 -7.92
C LEU A 133 23.09 -11.77 -8.50
N GLY A 134 23.27 -11.26 -9.72
CA GLY A 134 22.27 -10.43 -10.41
C GLY A 134 20.98 -11.18 -10.70
N LYS A 135 21.10 -12.41 -11.23
CA LYS A 135 19.96 -13.31 -11.45
C LYS A 135 19.26 -13.67 -10.15
N ALA A 136 20.00 -13.96 -9.08
CA ALA A 136 19.44 -14.27 -7.78
C ALA A 136 18.70 -13.06 -7.17
N ALA A 137 19.27 -11.86 -7.26
CA ALA A 137 18.64 -10.62 -6.78
C ALA A 137 17.35 -10.32 -7.55
N LYS A 138 17.36 -10.47 -8.88
CA LYS A 138 16.16 -10.32 -9.71
C LYS A 138 15.08 -11.34 -9.35
N ALA A 139 15.42 -12.62 -9.26
CA ALA A 139 14.47 -13.66 -8.90
C ALA A 139 13.87 -13.44 -7.50
N ALA A 140 14.67 -12.97 -6.54
CA ALA A 140 14.19 -12.62 -5.21
C ALA A 140 13.24 -11.40 -5.24
N GLN A 141 13.54 -10.39 -6.06
CA GLN A 141 12.67 -9.24 -6.25
C GLN A 141 11.34 -9.65 -6.90
N ASP A 142 11.37 -10.45 -7.97
CA ASP A 142 10.16 -10.95 -8.63
C ASP A 142 9.26 -11.71 -7.65
N GLN A 143 9.85 -12.56 -6.79
CA GLN A 143 9.13 -13.27 -5.73
C GLN A 143 8.54 -12.34 -4.67
N ALA A 144 9.26 -11.27 -4.31
CA ALA A 144 8.79 -10.27 -3.35
C ALA A 144 7.64 -9.44 -3.92
N ASP A 145 7.69 -9.09 -5.20
CA ASP A 145 6.65 -8.34 -5.89
C ASP A 145 5.38 -9.17 -6.04
N GLU A 146 5.51 -10.45 -6.42
CA GLU A 146 4.39 -11.38 -6.50
C GLU A 146 3.71 -11.57 -5.13
N ALA A 147 4.50 -11.77 -4.06
CA ALA A 147 3.96 -11.91 -2.71
C ALA A 147 3.43 -10.60 -2.12
N GLY A 148 3.95 -9.47 -2.58
CA GLY A 148 3.49 -8.15 -2.19
C GLY A 148 2.15 -7.77 -2.82
N MET A 149 1.69 -8.48 -3.84
CA MET A 149 0.43 -8.20 -4.50
C MET A 149 -0.75 -8.56 -3.58
N PRO A 150 -1.69 -7.63 -3.32
CA PRO A 150 -2.86 -7.92 -2.50
C PRO A 150 -3.65 -9.11 -3.05
N ILE A 151 -4.14 -9.96 -2.16
CA ILE A 151 -5.01 -11.08 -2.52
C ILE A 151 -6.44 -10.70 -2.13
N PRO A 152 -7.37 -10.64 -3.10
CA PRO A 152 -8.78 -10.48 -2.80
C PRO A 152 -9.32 -11.69 -2.03
N VAL A 153 -10.05 -11.42 -0.95
CA VAL A 153 -10.66 -12.47 -0.13
C VAL A 153 -12.16 -12.21 -0.08
N ARG A 154 -12.91 -13.20 -0.55
CA ARG A 154 -14.36 -13.20 -0.42
C ARG A 154 -14.72 -13.50 1.04
N ILE A 155 -15.55 -12.66 1.63
CA ILE A 155 -16.09 -12.82 2.97
C ILE A 155 -17.61 -12.78 2.93
N THR A 156 -18.24 -13.53 3.82
CA THR A 156 -19.70 -13.65 3.92
C THR A 156 -20.25 -13.07 5.22
N SER A 157 -19.37 -12.79 6.17
CA SER A 157 -19.77 -12.25 7.48
C SER A 157 -18.65 -11.45 8.14
N LEU A 158 -19.02 -10.62 9.11
CA LEU A 158 -18.05 -9.91 9.93
C LEU A 158 -17.15 -10.86 10.74
N LEU A 159 -17.65 -12.04 11.14
CA LEU A 159 -16.83 -13.01 11.88
C LEU A 159 -15.69 -13.54 11.00
N GLU A 160 -15.99 -13.85 9.74
CA GLU A 160 -15.00 -14.29 8.76
C GLU A 160 -13.96 -13.18 8.50
N TYR A 161 -14.42 -11.94 8.37
CA TYR A 161 -13.52 -10.79 8.33
C TYR A 161 -12.59 -10.75 9.55
N GLU A 162 -13.12 -10.84 10.77
CA GLU A 162 -12.29 -10.75 11.99
C GLU A 162 -11.27 -11.89 12.11
N GLN A 163 -11.63 -13.09 11.65
CA GLN A 163 -10.73 -14.24 11.64
C GLN A 163 -9.54 -13.98 10.71
N SER A 164 -9.80 -13.51 9.50
CA SER A 164 -8.79 -13.29 8.46
C SER A 164 -8.00 -12.00 8.66
N PHE A 165 -8.70 -10.89 8.93
CA PHE A 165 -8.16 -9.53 8.87
C PHE A 165 -8.00 -8.84 10.22
N GLY A 166 -8.56 -9.41 11.28
CA GLY A 166 -8.55 -8.82 12.62
C GLY A 166 -9.54 -7.68 12.78
N LYS A 167 -9.24 -6.74 13.67
CA LYS A 167 -10.07 -5.57 13.99
C LYS A 167 -9.32 -4.30 13.63
N THR A 168 -9.75 -3.18 14.19
CA THR A 168 -9.08 -1.88 14.12
C THR A 168 -8.13 -1.69 15.29
N GLU A 169 -7.14 -0.81 15.12
CA GLU A 169 -6.34 -0.28 16.22
C GLU A 169 -7.25 0.32 17.31
N PRO A 170 -7.00 0.00 18.61
CA PRO A 170 -7.78 0.57 19.69
C PRO A 170 -7.58 2.07 19.76
N ALA A 171 -8.67 2.82 19.93
CA ALA A 171 -8.60 4.26 20.13
C ALA A 171 -7.77 4.57 21.39
N GLN A 172 -6.78 5.45 21.25
CA GLN A 172 -5.93 5.90 22.35
C GLN A 172 -6.34 7.31 22.79
N GLY A 173 -6.03 7.67 24.05
CA GLY A 173 -6.26 9.03 24.55
C GLY A 173 -7.74 9.43 24.63
N ILE A 174 -8.63 8.50 25.00
CA ILE A 174 -10.02 8.85 25.34
C ILE A 174 -10.00 9.58 26.68
N ILE A 175 -10.38 10.87 26.67
CA ILE A 175 -10.48 11.70 27.86
C ILE A 175 -11.95 11.92 28.16
N VAL A 176 -12.37 11.56 29.37
CA VAL A 176 -13.70 11.89 29.89
C VAL A 176 -13.53 12.96 30.96
N MET A 177 -13.98 14.18 30.67
CA MET A 177 -14.00 15.27 31.64
C MET A 177 -15.39 15.40 32.25
N ILE A 178 -15.43 15.38 33.58
CA ILE A 178 -16.63 15.61 34.37
C ILE A 178 -16.47 16.97 35.04
N GLU A 179 -17.24 17.95 34.56
CA GLU A 179 -17.34 19.28 35.17
C GLU A 179 -18.53 19.27 36.13
N GLU A 180 -18.27 19.48 37.42
CA GLU A 180 -19.33 19.59 38.44
C GLU A 180 -19.42 21.04 38.92
N THR A 181 -20.65 21.57 38.95
CA THR A 181 -20.94 22.83 39.63
C THR A 181 -21.44 22.51 41.02
N LEU A 182 -20.80 23.06 42.05
CA LEU A 182 -21.19 22.86 43.44
C LEU A 182 -21.85 24.11 44.02
N ASN A 183 -22.88 23.91 44.84
CA ASN A 183 -23.39 24.90 45.77
C ASN A 183 -23.21 24.35 47.19
N GLN A 184 -22.36 25.00 47.99
CA GLN A 184 -22.09 24.60 49.38
C GLN A 184 -21.76 23.10 49.53
N SER A 185 -20.87 22.58 48.67
CA SER A 185 -20.45 21.17 48.63
C SER A 185 -21.52 20.17 48.14
N VAL A 186 -22.65 20.64 47.63
CA VAL A 186 -23.66 19.83 46.95
C VAL A 186 -23.53 20.04 45.45
N VAL A 187 -23.39 18.96 44.67
CA VAL A 187 -23.38 19.03 43.21
C VAL A 187 -24.76 19.48 42.72
N VAL A 188 -24.83 20.63 42.05
CA VAL A 188 -26.07 21.20 41.51
C VAL A 188 -26.16 21.09 39.99
N ASP A 189 -25.03 20.88 39.31
CA ASP A 189 -24.98 20.58 37.89
C ASP A 189 -23.77 19.68 37.59
N ARG A 190 -23.91 18.82 36.58
CA ARG A 190 -22.83 17.94 36.12
C ARG A 190 -22.85 17.86 34.60
N LYS A 191 -21.75 18.27 33.99
CA LYS A 191 -21.52 18.18 32.56
C LYS A 191 -20.42 17.16 32.29
N VAL A 192 -20.74 16.16 31.48
CA VAL A 192 -19.79 15.13 31.05
C VAL A 192 -19.43 15.40 29.61
N THR A 193 -18.14 15.59 29.32
CA THR A 193 -17.62 15.72 27.96
C THR A 193 -16.61 14.62 27.69
N GLY A 194 -16.73 13.96 26.54
CA GLY A 194 -15.77 12.97 26.07
C GLY A 194 -15.04 13.50 24.85
N SER A 195 -13.72 13.31 24.79
CA SER A 195 -12.92 13.58 23.61
C SER A 195 -11.94 12.44 23.35
N ILE A 196 -11.48 12.33 22.09
CA ILE A 196 -10.46 11.36 21.68
C ILE A 196 -9.31 12.20 21.12
N GLN A 197 -8.12 12.08 21.71
CA GLN A 197 -6.95 12.83 21.25
C GLN A 197 -6.45 12.33 19.89
N GLU A 198 -6.51 11.02 19.63
CA GLU A 198 -6.04 10.42 18.40
C GLU A 198 -7.09 9.45 17.84
N SER A 199 -7.74 9.87 16.76
CA SER A 199 -8.70 9.02 16.05
C SER A 199 -7.95 7.95 15.23
N PRO A 200 -8.42 6.69 15.21
CA PRO A 200 -7.87 5.66 14.34
C PRO A 200 -7.84 6.16 12.90
N LYS A 201 -6.66 6.08 12.27
CA LYS A 201 -6.47 6.51 10.88
C LYS A 201 -7.04 5.49 9.89
N HIS A 202 -6.99 4.22 10.28
CA HIS A 202 -7.52 3.11 9.50
C HIS A 202 -8.97 2.81 9.90
N ASN A 203 -9.91 3.02 8.99
CA ASN A 203 -11.35 2.90 9.27
C ASN A 203 -12.03 1.72 8.55
N LEU A 204 -11.28 0.89 7.82
CA LEU A 204 -11.80 -0.26 7.07
C LEU A 204 -12.69 -1.16 7.93
N TYR A 205 -12.21 -1.58 9.11
CA TYR A 205 -13.01 -2.44 10.01
C TYR A 205 -14.32 -1.79 10.48
N TYR A 206 -14.34 -0.47 10.70
CA TYR A 206 -15.58 0.23 11.05
C TYR A 206 -16.54 0.31 9.87
N ALA A 207 -16.03 0.50 8.65
CA ALA A 207 -16.84 0.43 7.43
C ALA A 207 -17.43 -0.98 7.24
N MET A 208 -16.66 -2.04 7.51
CA MET A 208 -17.16 -3.41 7.49
C MET A 208 -18.27 -3.65 8.53
N GLN A 209 -18.09 -3.16 9.75
CA GLN A 209 -19.15 -3.22 10.77
C GLN A 209 -20.41 -2.50 10.31
N ALA A 210 -20.28 -1.29 9.75
CA ALA A 210 -21.41 -0.51 9.26
C ALA A 210 -22.10 -1.25 8.11
N TYR A 211 -21.36 -1.82 7.17
CA TYR A 211 -21.88 -2.60 6.05
C TYR A 211 -22.75 -3.78 6.54
N PHE A 212 -22.20 -4.67 7.38
CA PHE A 212 -22.95 -5.82 7.87
C PHE A 212 -24.11 -5.44 8.82
N LYS A 213 -23.97 -4.36 9.60
CA LYS A 213 -25.07 -3.84 10.44
C LYS A 213 -26.25 -3.30 9.61
N ASN A 214 -26.00 -2.86 8.39
CA ASN A 214 -27.01 -2.39 7.45
C ASN A 214 -27.51 -3.50 6.50
N GLY A 215 -27.28 -4.78 6.83
CA GLY A 215 -27.73 -5.91 6.02
C GLY A 215 -26.81 -6.24 4.84
N GLY A 216 -25.52 -5.87 4.93
CA GLY A 216 -24.51 -6.26 3.96
C GLY A 216 -24.43 -7.78 3.78
N GLY A 217 -24.28 -8.22 2.53
CA GLY A 217 -24.11 -9.61 2.14
C GLY A 217 -22.64 -9.98 1.91
N PRO A 218 -22.36 -11.00 1.09
CA PRO A 218 -21.01 -11.33 0.67
C PRO A 218 -20.33 -10.18 -0.08
N GLY A 219 -19.04 -10.02 0.17
CA GLY A 219 -18.21 -9.01 -0.48
C GLY A 219 -16.75 -9.42 -0.44
N TYR A 220 -15.92 -8.68 -1.16
CA TYR A 220 -14.49 -8.85 -1.15
C TYR A 220 -13.84 -7.84 -0.22
N VAL A 221 -12.77 -8.29 0.42
CA VAL A 221 -11.82 -7.42 1.11
C VAL A 221 -10.46 -7.61 0.48
N VAL A 222 -9.83 -6.49 0.14
CA VAL A 222 -8.47 -6.45 -0.38
C VAL A 222 -7.63 -5.69 0.64
N SER A 223 -6.85 -6.44 1.42
CA SER A 223 -5.87 -5.86 2.32
C SER A 223 -4.65 -5.38 1.53
N VAL A 224 -4.38 -4.08 1.55
CA VAL A 224 -3.24 -3.49 0.82
C VAL A 224 -1.96 -3.38 1.66
N GLY A 225 -2.06 -3.72 2.94
CA GLY A 225 -0.99 -3.70 3.93
C GLY A 225 -1.53 -3.84 5.35
N THR A 226 -0.62 -4.02 6.31
CA THR A 226 -0.99 -4.04 7.72
C THR A 226 -0.95 -2.65 8.35
N MET A 227 -1.86 -2.37 9.28
CA MET A 227 -1.89 -1.10 10.02
C MET A 227 -0.58 -0.84 10.76
N ALA A 228 0.04 -1.90 11.31
CA ALA A 228 1.31 -1.84 12.03
C ALA A 228 2.48 -1.38 11.14
N GLU A 229 2.51 -1.82 9.88
CA GLU A 229 3.52 -1.37 8.91
C GLU A 229 3.22 0.04 8.39
N ALA A 230 1.95 0.34 8.15
CA ALA A 230 1.48 1.62 7.62
C ALA A 230 1.65 2.78 8.61
N LYS A 231 1.64 2.52 9.92
CA LYS A 231 1.80 3.53 10.99
C LYS A 231 0.88 4.74 10.83
N GLY A 232 -0.36 4.48 10.42
CA GLY A 232 -1.39 5.49 10.21
C GLY A 232 -1.29 6.28 8.90
N VAL A 233 -0.38 5.90 8.00
CA VAL A 233 -0.22 6.52 6.68
C VAL A 233 -0.98 5.70 5.64
N ILE A 234 -1.89 6.35 4.91
CA ILE A 234 -2.60 5.76 3.79
C ILE A 234 -1.86 6.14 2.50
N SER A 235 -1.47 5.13 1.71
CA SER A 235 -0.76 5.30 0.44
C SER A 235 -1.68 5.09 -0.75
N ALA A 236 -1.72 6.06 -1.69
CA ALA A 236 -2.44 5.88 -2.95
C ALA A 236 -1.91 4.69 -3.75
N ALA A 237 -0.59 4.49 -3.78
CA ALA A 237 0.03 3.37 -4.48
C ALA A 237 -0.45 2.02 -3.91
N ASP A 238 -0.67 1.92 -2.60
CA ASP A 238 -1.16 0.70 -1.97
C ASP A 238 -2.62 0.43 -2.37
N LEU A 239 -3.48 1.45 -2.33
CA LEU A 239 -4.87 1.34 -2.79
C LEU A 239 -4.96 1.00 -4.29
N GLN A 240 -4.10 1.58 -5.12
CA GLN A 240 -4.02 1.29 -6.56
C GLN A 240 -3.60 -0.16 -6.82
N ARG A 241 -2.65 -0.70 -6.06
CA ARG A 241 -2.31 -2.15 -6.10
C ARG A 241 -3.52 -3.01 -5.75
N GLY A 242 -4.36 -2.57 -4.81
CA GLY A 242 -5.62 -3.23 -4.49
C GLY A 242 -6.62 -3.23 -5.66
N ILE A 243 -6.73 -2.12 -6.39
CA ILE A 243 -7.56 -2.01 -7.60
C ILE A 243 -7.07 -2.96 -8.71
N GLU A 244 -5.75 -3.03 -8.90
CA GLU A 244 -5.15 -3.95 -9.86
C GLU A 244 -5.39 -5.42 -9.45
N ALA A 245 -5.27 -5.75 -8.17
CA ALA A 245 -5.48 -7.12 -7.67
C ALA A 245 -6.90 -7.63 -7.94
N ILE A 246 -7.91 -6.81 -7.64
CA ILE A 246 -9.32 -7.20 -7.80
C ILE A 246 -9.77 -7.23 -9.27
N ALA A 247 -8.94 -6.78 -10.22
CA ALA A 247 -9.23 -6.88 -11.65
C ALA A 247 -9.64 -8.30 -12.07
N LYS A 248 -9.05 -9.31 -11.42
CA LYS A 248 -9.19 -10.74 -11.74
C LYS A 248 -10.51 -11.37 -11.26
N GLU A 249 -11.26 -10.68 -10.40
CA GLU A 249 -12.50 -11.21 -9.80
C GLU A 249 -13.74 -10.71 -10.55
N ASP A 250 -14.40 -11.58 -11.32
CA ASP A 250 -15.51 -11.20 -12.21
C ASP A 250 -16.82 -10.85 -11.49
N GLU A 251 -17.01 -11.28 -10.23
CA GLU A 251 -18.28 -11.07 -9.52
C GLU A 251 -18.37 -9.70 -8.81
N VAL A 252 -17.28 -8.95 -8.73
CA VAL A 252 -17.26 -7.62 -8.08
C VAL A 252 -18.00 -6.61 -8.93
N THR A 253 -18.93 -5.89 -8.31
CA THR A 253 -19.74 -4.87 -8.99
C THR A 253 -19.61 -3.48 -8.36
N LEU A 254 -19.00 -3.36 -7.19
CA LEU A 254 -18.96 -2.10 -6.43
C LEU A 254 -17.63 -1.86 -5.74
N PHE A 255 -16.98 -0.73 -6.00
CA PHE A 255 -15.78 -0.29 -5.29
C PHE A 255 -16.12 0.58 -4.08
N VAL A 256 -15.46 0.28 -2.96
CA VAL A 256 -15.50 1.08 -1.74
C VAL A 256 -14.07 1.28 -1.21
N PHE A 257 -13.72 2.54 -0.94
CA PHE A 257 -12.42 2.94 -0.40
C PHE A 257 -12.63 3.68 0.94
N PRO A 258 -12.84 2.98 2.07
CA PRO A 258 -13.14 3.64 3.34
C PRO A 258 -12.10 4.67 3.77
N GLU A 259 -10.84 4.44 3.40
CA GLU A 259 -9.68 5.20 3.88
C GLU A 259 -9.24 6.31 2.91
N SER A 260 -9.87 6.47 1.75
CA SER A 260 -9.48 7.47 0.75
C SER A 260 -9.61 8.92 1.23
N GLN A 261 -10.41 9.15 2.28
CA GLN A 261 -10.53 10.45 2.94
C GLN A 261 -9.22 10.94 3.59
N ALA A 262 -8.26 10.05 3.85
CA ALA A 262 -6.97 10.42 4.40
C ALA A 262 -5.96 10.89 3.34
N LEU A 263 -6.26 10.68 2.05
CA LEU A 263 -5.40 11.11 0.94
C LEU A 263 -5.58 12.60 0.64
N ASN A 264 -4.53 13.22 0.10
CA ASN A 264 -4.64 14.55 -0.51
C ASN A 264 -5.43 14.48 -1.83
N ASP A 265 -5.82 15.64 -2.37
CA ASP A 265 -6.67 15.71 -3.56
C ASP A 265 -6.06 15.04 -4.79
N ALA A 266 -4.75 15.19 -5.02
CA ALA A 266 -4.09 14.62 -6.20
C ALA A 266 -4.03 13.10 -6.12
N ASP A 267 -3.63 12.57 -4.97
CA ASP A 267 -3.53 11.13 -4.70
C ASP A 267 -4.90 10.46 -4.73
N ARG A 268 -5.92 11.10 -4.14
CA ARG A 268 -7.30 10.60 -4.18
C ARG A 268 -7.86 10.59 -5.60
N ALA A 269 -7.61 11.65 -6.38
CA ALA A 269 -8.01 11.70 -7.78
C ALA A 269 -7.34 10.59 -8.61
N GLY A 270 -6.08 10.24 -8.29
CA GLY A 270 -5.39 9.10 -8.88
C GLY A 270 -6.08 7.77 -8.58
N VAL A 271 -6.38 7.49 -7.31
CA VAL A 271 -7.08 6.26 -6.89
C VAL A 271 -8.45 6.14 -7.55
N PHE A 272 -9.26 7.20 -7.53
CA PHE A 272 -10.58 7.19 -8.18
C PHE A 272 -10.49 7.13 -9.70
N GLY A 273 -9.48 7.77 -10.30
CA GLY A 273 -9.20 7.68 -11.73
C GLY A 273 -8.92 6.24 -12.17
N ASP A 274 -8.11 5.50 -11.40
CA ASP A 274 -7.81 4.09 -11.70
C ASP A 274 -9.01 3.17 -11.50
N ALA A 275 -9.80 3.39 -10.44
CA ALA A 275 -11.05 2.67 -10.24
C ALA A 275 -12.04 2.91 -11.40
N LEU A 276 -12.21 4.17 -11.82
CA LEU A 276 -13.04 4.53 -12.98
C LEU A 276 -12.53 3.93 -14.29
N ASN A 277 -11.21 3.95 -14.50
CA ASN A 277 -10.59 3.33 -15.67
C ASN A 277 -10.90 1.83 -15.72
N GLN A 278 -10.85 1.14 -14.58
CA GLN A 278 -11.19 -0.27 -14.52
C GLN A 278 -12.69 -0.51 -14.74
N CYS A 279 -13.57 0.29 -14.13
CA CYS A 279 -15.01 0.25 -14.40
C CYS A 279 -15.32 0.45 -15.89
N GLY A 280 -14.61 1.36 -16.57
CA GLY A 280 -14.74 1.58 -18.01
C GLY A 280 -14.22 0.42 -18.87
N LYS A 281 -13.18 -0.29 -18.42
CA LYS A 281 -12.59 -1.44 -19.12
C LYS A 281 -13.45 -2.71 -18.99
N LEU A 282 -13.95 -2.99 -17.78
CA LEU A 282 -14.66 -4.24 -17.49
C LEU A 282 -16.19 -4.10 -17.59
N GLN A 283 -16.72 -2.87 -17.52
CA GLN A 283 -18.12 -2.51 -17.77
C GLN A 283 -19.14 -3.18 -16.83
N ASP A 284 -18.68 -3.77 -15.73
CA ASP A 284 -19.45 -4.53 -14.74
C ASP A 284 -19.39 -3.92 -13.32
N ARG A 285 -18.60 -2.85 -13.15
CA ARG A 285 -18.30 -2.23 -11.85
C ARG A 285 -18.75 -0.78 -11.76
N PHE A 286 -19.14 -0.39 -10.57
CA PHE A 286 -19.41 0.99 -10.17
C PHE A 286 -18.51 1.38 -9.00
N VAL A 287 -18.16 2.66 -8.86
CA VAL A 287 -17.32 3.16 -7.75
C VAL A 287 -18.08 4.17 -6.91
N ILE A 288 -18.10 3.95 -5.60
CA ILE A 288 -18.61 4.93 -4.63
C ILE A 288 -17.44 5.78 -4.16
N MET A 289 -17.54 7.08 -4.41
CA MET A 289 -16.54 8.07 -4.03
C MET A 289 -17.07 8.90 -2.88
N ASP A 290 -16.28 9.03 -1.83
CA ASP A 290 -16.53 10.01 -0.78
C ASP A 290 -15.89 11.35 -1.17
N MET A 291 -16.60 12.44 -0.88
CA MET A 291 -16.18 13.81 -1.18
C MET A 291 -15.66 14.43 0.12
N GLN A 292 -14.56 15.17 0.02
CA GLN A 292 -13.94 15.84 1.17
C GLN A 292 -14.34 17.31 1.26
#